data_AF-A0A179BYV1-F1
#
_entry.id   AF-A0A179BYV1-F1
#
_cell.length_a   1.000
_cell.length_b   1.000
_cell.length_c   1.000
_cell.angle_alpha   90.00
_cell.angle_beta   90.00
_cell.angle_gamma   90.00
#
_symmetry.space_group_name_H-M   'P 1'
#
loop_
_entity.id
_entity.type
_entity.pdbx_description
1 polymer ?
#
loop_
_entity_poly.entity_id
_entity_poly.type
_entity_poly.pdbx_seq_one_letter_code
_entity_poly.pdbx_strand_id
1 'polypeptide(L)'
;MNKTVLSSAAAEIPALTDKSASNGKPAGGKPMSLPSLSSHKISDVEDILASVRFLNEAVFMAAASIGDRDQMNAIQAVNDEIENKLLIARDRLDEIREEFA
;
A
#
# COMPACT_ATOMS: atom_id res chain seq x y z
N MET A 1 -16.67 28.10 45.16
CA MET A 1 -15.55 28.25 46.13
C MET A 1 -14.84 26.91 46.15
N ASN A 2 -13.57 26.72 45.78
CA ASN A 2 -12.44 27.62 45.64
C ASN A 2 -11.63 27.29 44.38
N LYS A 3 -11.09 28.35 43.78
CA LYS A 3 -10.04 28.33 42.76
C LYS A 3 -8.72 28.02 43.47
N THR A 4 -7.91 27.12 42.92
CA THR A 4 -6.47 27.09 43.19
C THR A 4 -5.76 27.44 41.89
N VAL A 5 -5.42 28.71 41.79
CA VAL A 5 -4.38 29.27 40.95
C VAL A 5 -3.09 29.18 41.77
N LEU A 6 -1.94 28.86 41.17
CA LEU A 6 -0.57 29.26 41.55
C LEU A 6 0.38 28.57 40.54
N SER A 7 0.96 29.33 39.60
CA SER A 7 2.27 30.01 39.70
C SER A 7 3.39 29.10 39.17
N SER A 8 3.80 29.28 37.91
CA SER A 8 4.96 30.07 37.46
C SER A 8 6.32 29.53 37.96
N ALA A 9 7.04 28.85 37.08
CA ALA A 9 8.49 28.83 37.12
C ALA A 9 9.00 28.75 35.68
N ALA A 10 9.36 29.92 35.15
CA ALA A 10 10.16 30.06 33.96
C ALA A 10 11.55 29.47 34.26
N ALA A 11 11.96 28.45 33.51
CA ALA A 11 13.34 28.06 33.42
C ALA A 11 13.85 28.50 32.04
N GLU A 12 14.54 29.64 32.03
CA GLU A 12 15.34 30.12 30.92
C GLU A 12 16.37 29.04 30.54
N ILE A 13 16.33 28.56 29.30
CA ILE A 13 17.43 27.79 28.72
C ILE A 13 18.30 28.80 27.93
N PRO A 14 19.60 28.91 28.23
CA PRO A 14 20.46 29.91 27.61
C PRO A 14 20.72 29.59 26.14
N ALA A 15 20.71 30.66 25.32
CA ALA A 15 21.09 30.63 23.92
C ALA A 15 22.55 30.17 23.76
N LEU A 16 22.77 28.99 23.16
CA LEU A 16 24.05 28.63 22.57
C LEU A 16 24.02 29.01 21.10
N THR A 17 24.49 30.23 20.81
CA THR A 17 25.09 30.55 19.53
C THR A 17 26.53 30.04 19.54
N ASP A 18 26.87 29.10 18.66
CA ASP A 18 28.20 29.15 18.06
C ASP A 18 28.15 28.72 16.59
N LYS A 19 28.81 29.53 15.78
CA LYS A 19 28.99 29.37 14.35
C LYS A 19 29.85 28.13 14.10
N SER A 20 29.33 27.20 13.32
CA SER A 20 30.17 26.34 12.50
C SER A 20 29.64 26.36 11.08
N ALA A 21 30.12 27.36 10.34
CA ALA A 21 30.17 27.31 8.89
C ALA A 21 31.08 26.15 8.50
N SER A 22 30.50 25.02 8.12
CA SER A 22 31.16 24.03 7.28
C SER A 22 30.39 24.01 5.97
N ASN A 23 31.02 24.65 4.98
CA ASN A 23 30.56 24.77 3.61
C ASN A 23 30.69 23.39 2.93
N GLY A 24 29.78 22.48 3.25
CA GLY A 24 29.66 21.17 2.60
C GLY A 24 28.75 21.28 1.38
N LYS A 25 29.35 21.49 0.21
CA LYS A 25 28.70 21.29 -1.10
C LYS A 25 27.90 19.98 -1.04
N PRO A 26 26.57 19.96 -1.27
CA PRO A 26 25.85 18.68 -1.33
C PRO A 26 26.40 17.91 -2.53
N ALA A 27 27.19 16.89 -2.22
CA ALA A 27 27.65 15.92 -3.19
C ALA A 27 26.43 15.22 -3.77
N GLY A 28 26.02 15.62 -4.98
CA GLY A 28 25.39 14.80 -6.01
C GLY A 28 24.47 13.66 -5.56
N GLY A 29 23.60 13.90 -4.59
CA GLY A 29 22.52 12.97 -4.28
C GLY A 29 21.60 12.93 -5.49
N LYS A 30 21.61 11.82 -6.24
CA LYS A 30 20.56 11.55 -7.23
C LYS A 30 19.22 11.85 -6.57
N PRO A 31 18.32 12.62 -7.21
CA PRO A 31 16.98 12.78 -6.67
C PRO A 31 16.41 11.37 -6.48
N MET A 32 16.00 11.06 -5.26
CA MET A 32 15.23 9.86 -4.98
C MET A 32 13.94 10.03 -5.78
N SER A 33 13.86 9.38 -6.95
CA SER A 33 12.70 9.49 -7.81
C SER A 33 11.51 8.98 -7.02
N LEU A 34 10.56 9.86 -6.74
CA LEU A 34 9.26 9.45 -6.20
C LEU A 34 8.71 8.35 -7.12
N PRO A 35 8.21 7.22 -6.57
CA PRO A 35 7.55 6.22 -7.39
C PRO A 35 6.51 6.95 -8.26
N SER A 36 6.60 6.74 -9.57
CA SER A 36 5.62 7.32 -10.48
C SER A 36 4.23 6.79 -10.12
N LEU A 37 3.18 7.55 -10.43
CA LEU A 37 1.80 7.09 -10.25
C LEU A 37 1.60 5.73 -10.93
N SER A 38 2.24 5.52 -12.08
CA SER A 38 2.24 4.25 -12.80
C SER A 38 2.92 3.12 -12.01
N SER A 39 3.99 3.39 -11.24
CA SER A 39 4.60 2.39 -10.34
C SER A 39 3.65 1.96 -9.22
N HIS A 40 2.83 2.87 -8.69
CA HIS A 40 1.80 2.52 -7.71
C HIS A 40 0.68 1.69 -8.34
N LYS A 41 0.20 2.08 -9.53
CA LYS A 41 -0.83 1.31 -10.25
C LYS A 41 -0.36 -0.10 -10.61
N ILE A 42 0.92 -0.28 -10.97
CA ILE A 42 1.50 -1.61 -11.21
C ILE A 42 1.50 -2.44 -9.93
N SER A 43 1.89 -1.84 -8.79
CA SER A 43 1.84 -2.51 -7.48
C SER A 43 0.41 -2.97 -7.14
N ASP A 44 -0.61 -2.13 -7.41
CA ASP A 44 -2.01 -2.51 -7.19
C ASP A 44 -2.40 -3.74 -8.02
N VAL A 45 -1.94 -3.82 -9.27
CA VAL A 45 -2.17 -4.99 -10.14
C VAL A 45 -1.48 -6.23 -9.58
N GLU A 46 -0.23 -6.11 -9.12
CA GLU A 46 0.51 -7.21 -8.51
C GLU A 46 -0.22 -7.75 -7.28
N ASP A 47 -0.76 -6.88 -6.43
CA ASP A 47 -1.54 -7.26 -5.25
C ASP A 47 -2.83 -8.01 -5.63
N ILE A 48 -3.54 -7.55 -6.66
CA ILE A 48 -4.73 -8.24 -7.17
C ILE A 48 -4.37 -9.63 -7.70
N LEU A 49 -3.31 -9.74 -8.50
CA LEU A 49 -2.86 -11.01 -9.06
C LEU A 49 -2.37 -11.98 -7.98
N ALA A 50 -1.71 -11.48 -6.93
CA ALA A 50 -1.35 -12.28 -5.77
C ALA A 50 -2.60 -12.84 -5.07
N SER A 51 -3.64 -12.02 -4.89
CA SER A 51 -4.92 -12.48 -4.34
C SER A 51 -5.57 -13.56 -5.21
N VAL A 52 -5.60 -13.37 -6.53
CA VAL A 52 -6.13 -14.38 -7.48
C VAL A 52 -5.37 -15.71 -7.36
N ARG A 53 -4.04 -15.66 -7.23
CA ARG A 53 -3.23 -16.88 -7.03
C ARG A 53 -3.64 -17.62 -5.75
N PHE A 54 -3.86 -16.91 -4.65
CA PHE A 54 -4.32 -17.53 -3.40
C PHE A 54 -5.71 -18.14 -3.52
N LEU A 55 -6.63 -17.46 -4.21
CA LEU A 55 -7.98 -17.97 -4.45
C LEU A 55 -7.96 -19.23 -5.34
N ASN A 56 -7.12 -19.26 -6.38
CA ASN A 56 -6.94 -20.44 -7.23
C ASN A 56 -6.43 -21.66 -6.44
N GLU A 57 -5.47 -21.46 -5.54
CA GLU A 57 -4.99 -22.54 -4.66
C GLU A 57 -6.12 -23.03 -3.74
N ALA A 58 -6.91 -22.11 -3.18
CA ALA A 58 -8.07 -22.47 -2.36
C ALA A 58 -9.12 -23.29 -3.14
N VAL A 59 -9.41 -22.91 -4.39
CA VAL A 59 -10.28 -23.68 -5.29
C VAL A 59 -9.71 -25.06 -5.56
N PHE A 60 -8.42 -25.16 -5.87
CA PHE A 60 -7.76 -26.45 -6.12
C PHE A 60 -7.85 -27.38 -4.90
N MET A 61 -7.54 -26.88 -3.71
CA MET A 61 -7.66 -27.64 -2.47
C MET A 61 -9.11 -28.02 -2.15
N ALA A 62 -10.07 -27.11 -2.33
CA ALA A 62 -11.48 -27.39 -2.09
C ALA A 62 -12.02 -28.43 -3.07
N ALA A 63 -11.63 -28.34 -4.34
CA ALA A 63 -12.04 -29.24 -5.41
C ALA A 63 -11.64 -30.70 -5.15
N ALA A 64 -10.52 -30.93 -4.46
CA ALA A 64 -10.06 -32.26 -4.09
C ALA A 64 -10.99 -32.99 -3.08
N SER A 65 -11.91 -32.27 -2.43
CA SER A 65 -12.76 -32.77 -1.35
C SER A 65 -14.27 -32.60 -1.59
N ILE A 66 -14.69 -32.29 -2.83
CA ILE A 66 -16.11 -32.05 -3.14
C ILE A 66 -16.94 -33.33 -2.91
N GLY A 67 -17.91 -33.23 -2.01
CA GLY A 67 -18.88 -34.28 -1.70
C GLY A 67 -20.34 -33.84 -1.76
N ASP A 68 -20.63 -32.53 -1.78
CA ASP A 68 -22.00 -32.02 -1.83
C ASP A 68 -22.18 -30.78 -2.74
N ARG A 69 -23.45 -30.38 -2.95
CA ARG A 69 -23.83 -29.26 -3.83
C ARG A 69 -23.48 -27.90 -3.23
N ASP A 70 -23.46 -27.76 -1.91
CA ASP A 70 -23.15 -26.48 -1.26
C ASP A 70 -21.67 -26.14 -1.41
N GLN A 71 -20.79 -27.15 -1.34
CA GLN A 71 -19.37 -27.02 -1.65
C GLN A 71 -19.12 -26.64 -3.11
N MET A 72 -19.89 -27.20 -4.05
CA MET A 72 -19.82 -26.78 -5.47
C MET A 72 -20.23 -25.31 -5.66
N ASN A 73 -21.32 -24.89 -5.02
CA ASN A 73 -21.78 -23.50 -5.06
C ASN A 73 -20.73 -22.53 -4.48
N ALA A 74 -20.08 -22.92 -3.38
CA ALA A 74 -19.00 -22.14 -2.79
C ALA A 74 -17.80 -21.99 -3.74
N ILE A 75 -17.39 -23.07 -4.41
CA ILE A 75 -16.30 -23.04 -5.41
C ILE A 75 -16.67 -22.14 -6.60
N GLN A 76 -17.93 -22.20 -7.07
CA GLN A 76 -18.41 -21.31 -8.13
C GLN A 76 -18.33 -19.84 -7.71
N ALA A 77 -18.78 -19.50 -6.50
CA ALA A 77 -18.68 -18.13 -5.99
C ALA A 77 -17.22 -17.63 -5.89
N VAL A 78 -16.27 -18.51 -5.54
CA VAL A 78 -14.84 -18.15 -5.54
C VAL A 78 -14.31 -17.95 -6.96
N ASN A 79 -14.74 -18.76 -7.93
CA ASN A 79 -14.40 -18.57 -9.34
C ASN A 79 -14.93 -17.25 -9.90
N ASP A 80 -16.16 -16.87 -9.56
CA ASP A 80 -16.74 -15.59 -9.97
C ASP A 80 -15.93 -14.40 -9.42
N GLU A 81 -15.47 -14.50 -8.16
CA GLU A 81 -14.62 -13.47 -7.56
C GLU A 81 -13.23 -13.42 -8.23
N ILE A 82 -12.66 -14.57 -8.60
CA ILE A 82 -11.41 -14.62 -9.39
C ILE A 82 -11.59 -13.89 -10.72
N GLU A 83 -12.67 -14.17 -11.45
CA GLU A 83 -12.98 -13.53 -12.73
C GLU A 83 -13.11 -12.01 -12.56
N ASN A 84 -13.87 -11.56 -11.56
CA ASN A 84 -14.04 -10.14 -11.24
C ASN A 84 -12.69 -9.45 -10.96
N LYS A 85 -11.83 -10.07 -10.13
CA LYS A 85 -10.49 -9.54 -9.84
C LYS A 85 -9.62 -9.44 -11.09
N LEU A 86 -9.67 -10.43 -11.97
CA LEU A 86 -8.91 -10.41 -13.23
C LEU A 86 -9.38 -9.31 -14.19
N LEU A 87 -10.68 -9.04 -14.23
CA LEU A 87 -11.23 -7.90 -15.00
C LEU A 87 -10.70 -6.57 -14.46
N ILE A 88 -10.73 -6.37 -13.13
CA ILE A 88 -10.19 -5.16 -12.49
C ILE A 88 -8.69 -5.01 -12.80
N ALA A 89 -7.92 -6.10 -12.71
CA ALA A 89 -6.50 -6.09 -13.02
C ALA A 89 -6.24 -5.68 -14.47
N ARG A 90 -7.03 -6.22 -15.42
CA ARG A 90 -6.94 -5.85 -16.84
C ARG A 90 -7.25 -4.37 -17.04
N ASP A 91 -8.35 -3.88 -16.50
CA ASP A 91 -8.77 -2.49 -16.69
C ASP A 91 -7.69 -1.53 -16.14
N ARG A 92 -7.04 -1.89 -15.02
CA ARG A 92 -5.92 -1.13 -14.47
C ARG A 92 -4.66 -1.17 -15.33
N LEU A 93 -4.36 -2.31 -15.94
CA LEU A 93 -3.26 -2.43 -16.91
C LEU A 93 -3.52 -1.60 -18.16
N ASP A 94 -4.77 -1.51 -18.61
CA ASP A 94 -5.13 -0.69 -19.75
C ASP A 94 -4.99 0.81 -19.42
N GLU A 95 -5.42 1.27 -18.23
CA GLU A 95 -5.13 2.63 -17.75
C GLU A 95 -3.62 2.93 -17.75
N ILE A 96 -2.80 2.00 -17.27
CA ILE A 96 -1.33 2.17 -17.25
C ILE A 96 -0.80 2.29 -18.68
N ARG A 97 -1.26 1.44 -19.60
CA ARG A 97 -0.82 1.47 -21.01
C ARG A 97 -1.16 2.79 -21.69
N GLU A 98 -2.34 3.34 -21.42
CA GLU A 98 -2.75 4.65 -21.95
C GLU A 98 -1.85 5.79 -21.45
N GLU A 99 -1.31 5.71 -20.23
CA GLU A 99 -0.37 6.72 -19.71
C GLU A 99 1.00 6.71 -20.42
N PHE A 100 1.38 5.59 -21.04
CA PHE A 100 2.65 5.42 -21.74
C PHE A 100 2.54 5.56 -23.28
N ALA A 101 1.34 5.76 -23.83
CA ALA A 101 1.08 5.94 -25.25
C ALA A 101 1.24 7.40 -25.70
#